data_AF-A0A497BRN1-F1
#
_entry.id   AF-A0A497BRN1-F1
#
_cell.length_a   1.000
_cell.length_b   1.000
_cell.length_c   1.000
_cell.angle_alpha   90.00
_cell.angle_beta   90.00
_cell.angle_gamma   90.00
#
_symmetry.space_group_name_H-M   'P 1'
#
loop_
_entity.id
_entity.type
_entity.pdbx_description
1 polymer ?
#
loop_
_entity_poly.entity_id
_entity_poly.type
_entity_poly.pdbx_seq_one_letter_code
_entity_poly.pdbx_strand_id
1 'polypeptide(L)'
;EAAEGDLDGQAIWTALGLPADLVRIGERLVLVPDHLFGLVVDSNLEVRTSVSIDPATGAAEDKALFTFEALPRGTVLRFPVVYHNPRHYVFPTRDGDKTGPKPFPADRTPAWVQGNVEKGLRLMEYLGVGGMNTRGFGRLRVLNLAEGGK
;
A
#
# COMPACT_ATOMS: atom_id res chain seq x y z
N GLU A 1 5.78 -15.26 36.81
CA GLU A 1 4.80 -14.49 37.62
C GLU A 1 4.40 -13.31 36.75
N ALA A 2 3.24 -13.22 36.10
CA ALA A 2 2.00 -13.99 36.11
C ALA A 2 1.86 -14.90 34.87
N ALA A 3 1.01 -15.92 34.95
CA ALA A 3 0.40 -16.49 33.76
C ALA A 3 -0.55 -15.42 33.20
N GLU A 4 -0.06 -14.61 32.27
CA GLU A 4 -0.88 -13.66 31.52
C GLU A 4 -1.86 -14.51 30.71
N GLY A 5 -3.11 -14.56 31.14
CA GLY A 5 -4.14 -15.38 30.50
C GLY A 5 -4.20 -15.08 29.01
N ASP A 6 -4.45 -16.12 28.21
CA ASP A 6 -4.63 -15.96 26.76
C ASP A 6 -5.54 -14.75 26.49
N LEU A 7 -5.03 -13.82 25.68
CA LEU A 7 -5.83 -12.69 25.23
C LEU A 7 -7.07 -13.24 24.53
N ASP A 8 -8.23 -12.62 24.78
CA ASP A 8 -9.45 -12.94 24.07
C ASP A 8 -9.31 -12.51 22.61
N GLY A 9 -8.81 -13.43 21.78
CA GLY A 9 -8.63 -13.20 20.36
C GLY A 9 -9.93 -12.82 19.67
N GLN A 10 -11.08 -13.36 20.12
CA GLN A 10 -12.38 -13.06 19.52
C GLN A 10 -12.81 -11.61 19.80
N ALA A 11 -12.57 -11.12 21.01
CA ALA A 11 -12.77 -9.71 21.34
C ALA A 11 -11.89 -8.79 20.49
N ILE A 12 -10.61 -9.15 20.31
CA ILE A 12 -9.66 -8.40 19.45
C ILE A 12 -10.15 -8.39 17.99
N TRP A 13 -10.56 -9.53 17.43
CA TRP A 13 -11.06 -9.60 16.05
C TRP A 13 -12.31 -8.77 15.84
N THR A 14 -13.23 -8.83 16.80
CA THR A 14 -14.46 -8.05 16.78
C THR A 14 -14.15 -6.56 16.82
N ALA A 15 -13.21 -6.14 17.68
CA ALA A 15 -12.77 -4.75 17.78
C ALA A 15 -12.06 -4.25 16.52
N LEU A 16 -11.25 -5.09 15.86
CA LEU A 16 -10.54 -4.74 14.64
C LEU A 16 -11.46 -4.57 13.43
N GLY A 17 -12.65 -5.18 13.44
CA GLY A 17 -13.65 -5.01 12.38
C GLY A 17 -13.11 -5.38 10.99
N LEU A 18 -12.42 -6.52 10.89
CA LEU A 18 -11.73 -6.92 9.66
C LEU A 18 -12.69 -7.00 8.45
N PRO A 19 -12.23 -6.61 7.24
CA PRO A 19 -12.93 -6.89 5.99
C PRO A 19 -13.34 -8.36 5.89
N ALA A 20 -14.49 -8.66 5.25
CA ALA A 20 -14.92 -10.03 4.98
C ALA A 20 -13.82 -10.86 4.28
N ASP A 21 -13.09 -10.23 3.34
CA ASP A 21 -11.97 -10.82 2.61
C ASP A 21 -10.80 -11.25 3.52
N LEU A 22 -10.68 -10.68 4.73
CA LEU A 22 -9.61 -10.97 5.68
C LEU A 22 -10.04 -11.88 6.83
N VAL A 23 -11.31 -12.25 6.98
CA VAL A 23 -11.78 -13.06 8.12
C VAL A 23 -10.97 -14.35 8.31
N ARG A 24 -10.59 -15.00 7.20
CA ARG A 24 -9.80 -16.24 7.22
C ARG A 24 -8.37 -16.07 7.74
N ILE A 25 -7.81 -14.86 7.72
CA ILE A 25 -6.45 -14.64 8.24
C ILE A 25 -6.43 -14.71 9.78
N GLY A 26 -7.57 -14.48 10.43
CA GLY A 26 -7.69 -14.53 11.90
C GLY A 26 -7.30 -15.89 12.48
N GLU A 27 -7.52 -16.99 11.74
CA GLU A 27 -7.12 -18.34 12.14
C GLU A 27 -5.60 -18.55 12.15
N ARG A 28 -4.82 -17.62 11.56
CA ARG A 28 -3.37 -17.74 11.37
C ARG A 28 -2.59 -16.53 11.89
N LEU A 29 -3.27 -15.63 12.59
CA LEU A 29 -2.64 -14.42 13.11
C LEU A 29 -2.06 -14.69 14.49
N VAL A 30 -0.83 -14.24 14.69
CA VAL A 30 -0.12 -14.39 15.96
C VAL A 30 0.19 -13.00 16.47
N LEU A 31 -0.18 -12.73 17.73
CA LEU A 31 0.24 -11.51 18.40
C LEU A 31 1.61 -11.75 19.02
N VAL A 32 2.52 -10.81 18.81
CA VAL A 32 3.86 -10.84 19.39
C VAL A 32 4.07 -9.61 20.27
N PRO A 33 4.90 -9.69 21.31
CA PRO A 33 5.34 -8.51 22.05
C PRO A 33 6.01 -7.48 21.13
N ASP A 34 5.83 -6.19 21.42
CA ASP A 34 6.36 -5.08 20.61
C ASP A 34 7.88 -5.18 20.35
N HIS A 35 8.63 -5.65 21.34
CA HIS A 35 10.09 -5.82 21.21
C HIS A 35 10.49 -6.94 20.24
N LEU A 36 9.60 -7.91 19.96
CA LEU A 36 9.83 -8.96 18.96
C LEU A 36 9.32 -8.54 17.57
N PHE A 37 8.39 -7.60 17.49
CA PHE A 37 7.76 -7.22 16.22
C PHE A 37 8.78 -6.81 15.15
N GLY A 38 9.70 -5.89 15.49
CA GLY A 38 10.74 -5.45 14.57
C GLY A 38 11.60 -6.60 14.06
N LEU A 39 12.06 -7.47 14.97
CA LEU A 39 12.86 -8.65 14.62
C LEU A 39 12.10 -9.59 13.68
N VAL A 40 10.80 -9.82 13.92
CA VAL A 40 9.96 -10.66 13.05
C VAL A 40 9.83 -10.04 11.67
N VAL A 41 9.59 -8.73 11.57
CA VAL A 41 9.46 -8.03 10.29
C VAL A 41 10.76 -8.11 9.50
N ASP A 42 11.88 -7.70 10.10
CA ASP A 42 13.19 -7.63 9.43
C ASP A 42 13.66 -9.01 8.95
N SER A 43 13.40 -10.05 9.75
CA SER A 43 13.78 -11.43 9.41
C SER A 43 12.93 -12.05 8.30
N ASN A 44 11.78 -11.44 7.96
CA ASN A 44 10.85 -11.95 6.95
C ASN A 44 10.78 -11.09 5.70
N LEU A 45 11.52 -9.98 5.61
CA LEU A 45 11.66 -9.25 4.34
C LEU A 45 12.35 -10.13 3.31
N GLU A 46 11.90 -10.02 2.06
CA GLU A 46 12.49 -10.78 0.98
C GLU A 46 13.73 -10.07 0.44
N VAL A 47 14.91 -10.57 0.77
CA VAL A 47 16.20 -10.08 0.23
C VAL A 47 16.50 -10.77 -1.09
N ARG A 48 16.56 -10.01 -2.18
CA ARG A 48 16.87 -10.53 -3.52
C ARG A 48 18.09 -9.86 -4.11
N THR A 49 18.96 -10.66 -4.73
CA THR A 49 20.09 -10.17 -5.51
C THR A 49 19.79 -10.29 -7.00
N SER A 50 19.98 -9.19 -7.74
CA SER A 50 19.79 -9.09 -9.18
C SER A 50 21.14 -8.79 -9.83
N VAL A 51 21.34 -9.33 -11.04
CA VAL A 51 22.50 -9.04 -11.88
C VAL A 51 22.04 -8.75 -13.30
N SER A 52 22.75 -7.88 -14.01
CA SER A 52 22.60 -7.75 -15.47
C SER A 52 23.65 -8.59 -16.18
N ILE A 53 23.25 -9.33 -17.19
CA ILE A 53 24.11 -10.26 -17.95
C ILE A 53 24.34 -9.69 -19.34
N ASP A 54 25.60 -9.63 -19.76
CA ASP A 54 25.97 -9.30 -21.14
C ASP A 54 25.56 -10.46 -22.06
N PRO A 55 24.63 -10.25 -23.00
CA PRO A 55 24.15 -11.32 -23.87
C PRO A 55 25.22 -11.85 -24.85
N ALA A 56 26.29 -11.10 -25.13
CA ALA A 56 27.35 -11.54 -26.03
C ALA A 56 28.33 -12.50 -25.35
N THR A 57 28.64 -12.28 -24.07
CA THR A 57 29.63 -13.06 -23.31
C THR A 57 29.02 -14.05 -22.33
N GLY A 58 27.76 -13.84 -21.91
CA GLY A 58 27.08 -14.60 -20.86
C GLY A 58 27.60 -14.29 -19.45
N ALA A 59 28.51 -13.32 -19.30
CA ALA A 59 29.05 -12.90 -18.02
C ALA A 59 28.22 -11.75 -17.40
N ALA A 60 28.39 -11.53 -16.10
CA ALA A 60 27.81 -10.37 -15.43
C ALA A 60 28.46 -9.07 -15.95
N GLU A 61 27.63 -8.06 -16.20
CA GLU A 61 28.12 -6.71 -16.50
C GLU A 61 28.79 -6.10 -15.27
N ASP A 62 29.86 -5.33 -15.49
CA ASP A 62 30.59 -4.67 -14.40
C ASP A 62 29.65 -3.75 -13.61
N LYS A 63 29.69 -3.88 -12.27
CA LYS A 63 28.86 -3.13 -11.31
C LYS A 63 27.34 -3.29 -11.46
N ALA A 64 26.87 -4.29 -12.22
CA ALA A 64 25.45 -4.53 -12.40
C ALA A 64 24.86 -5.53 -11.40
N LEU A 65 25.59 -5.88 -10.34
CA LEU A 65 25.12 -6.71 -9.23
C LEU A 65 24.59 -5.83 -8.10
N PHE A 66 23.33 -6.00 -7.74
CA PHE A 66 22.70 -5.24 -6.67
C PHE A 66 21.72 -6.08 -5.86
N THR A 67 21.57 -5.76 -4.58
CA THR A 67 20.63 -6.41 -3.65
C THR A 67 19.57 -5.41 -3.23
N PHE A 68 18.33 -5.88 -3.08
CA PHE A 68 17.22 -5.08 -2.58
C PHE A 68 16.31 -5.92 -1.69
N GLU A 69 15.55 -5.23 -0.85
CA GLU A 69 14.52 -5.83 -0.01
C GLU A 69 13.14 -5.59 -0.61
N ALA A 70 12.25 -6.55 -0.41
CA ALA A 70 10.86 -6.46 -0.81
C ALA A 70 9.92 -6.95 0.29
N LEU A 71 8.75 -6.31 0.40
CA LEU A 71 7.66 -6.82 1.23
C LEU A 71 7.17 -8.16 0.67
N PRO A 72 7.04 -9.20 1.50
CA PRO A 72 6.50 -10.48 1.07
C PRO A 72 5.08 -10.38 0.52
N ARG A 73 4.73 -11.31 -0.37
CA ARG A 73 3.33 -11.50 -0.76
C ARG A 73 2.52 -11.92 0.47
N GLY A 74 1.41 -11.22 0.71
CA GLY A 74 0.52 -11.49 1.84
C GLY A 74 0.66 -10.49 2.99
N THR A 75 1.60 -9.56 2.92
CA THR A 75 1.63 -8.40 3.83
C THR A 75 0.33 -7.59 3.68
N VAL A 76 -0.33 -7.34 4.81
CA VAL A 76 -1.50 -6.46 4.90
C VAL A 76 -1.04 -5.11 5.42
N LEU A 77 -1.38 -4.05 4.70
CA LEU A 77 -1.08 -2.67 5.08
C LEU A 77 -2.37 -1.92 5.38
N ARG A 78 -2.31 -0.98 6.32
CA ARG A 78 -3.40 -0.04 6.62
C ARG A 78 -2.89 1.38 6.47
N PHE A 79 -3.62 2.22 5.74
CA PHE A 79 -3.30 3.63 5.59
C PHE A 79 -4.60 4.47 5.58
N PRO A 80 -4.60 5.67 6.17
CA PRO A 80 -5.75 6.57 6.11
C PRO A 80 -5.83 7.27 4.76
N VAL A 81 -7.04 7.56 4.29
CA VAL A 81 -7.31 8.40 3.13
C VAL A 81 -8.26 9.51 3.56
N VAL A 82 -7.85 10.77 3.38
CA VAL A 82 -8.62 11.95 3.79
C VAL A 82 -9.03 12.73 2.55
N TYR A 83 -10.35 12.90 2.36
CA TYR A 83 -10.91 13.68 1.26
C TYR A 83 -11.20 15.10 1.72
N HIS A 84 -10.52 16.07 1.12
CA HIS A 84 -10.81 17.48 1.36
C HIS A 84 -11.82 18.02 0.36
N ASN A 85 -12.55 19.07 0.77
CA ASN A 85 -13.44 19.79 -0.13
C ASN A 85 -12.61 20.51 -1.21
N PRO A 86 -12.73 20.13 -2.49
CA PRO A 86 -11.89 20.70 -3.55
C PRO A 86 -12.13 22.21 -3.74
N ARG A 87 -13.26 22.75 -3.26
CA ARG A 87 -13.59 24.18 -3.32
C ARG A 87 -12.64 25.06 -2.49
N HIS A 88 -11.87 24.48 -1.58
CA HIS A 88 -10.88 25.21 -0.79
C HIS A 88 -9.52 25.34 -1.50
N TYR A 89 -9.37 24.80 -2.71
CA TYR A 89 -8.12 24.78 -3.45
C TYR A 89 -8.21 25.59 -4.75
N VAL A 90 -7.11 26.25 -5.11
CA VAL A 90 -6.89 26.92 -6.40
C VAL A 90 -5.65 26.29 -7.03
N PHE A 91 -5.75 25.93 -8.32
CA PHE A 91 -4.65 25.28 -9.04
C PHE A 91 -4.15 26.16 -10.19
N PRO A 92 -2.84 26.15 -10.48
CA PRO A 92 -2.30 26.80 -11.66
C PRO A 92 -2.85 26.10 -12.91
N THR A 93 -3.59 26.85 -13.72
CA THR A 93 -4.15 26.34 -14.98
C THR A 93 -3.53 27.10 -16.14
N ARG A 94 -3.09 26.36 -17.17
CA ARG A 94 -2.55 26.93 -18.40
C ARG A 94 -3.67 27.27 -19.38
N ASP A 95 -3.64 28.49 -19.89
CA ASP A 95 -4.59 29.03 -20.87
C ASP A 95 -3.78 29.72 -21.98
N GLY A 96 -3.47 28.96 -23.04
CA GLY A 96 -2.45 29.34 -24.02
C GLY A 96 -1.05 29.47 -23.40
N ASP A 97 -0.44 30.65 -23.54
CA ASP A 97 0.89 30.97 -22.98
C ASP A 97 0.84 31.54 -21.56
N LYS A 98 -0.35 31.70 -20.97
CA LYS A 98 -0.52 32.24 -19.63
C LYS A 98 -0.82 31.12 -18.63
N THR A 99 -0.24 31.20 -17.43
CA THR A 99 -0.59 30.35 -16.28
C THR A 99 -1.16 31.24 -15.18
N GLY A 100 -2.37 30.93 -14.73
CA GLY A 100 -3.05 31.67 -13.66
C GLY A 100 -3.79 30.75 -12.70
N PRO A 101 -4.07 31.19 -11.47
CA PRO A 101 -4.83 30.39 -10.52
C PRO A 101 -6.29 30.32 -10.99
N LYS A 102 -6.83 29.11 -11.13
CA LYS A 102 -8.27 28.90 -11.33
C LYS A 102 -8.82 28.06 -10.16
N PRO A 103 -10.00 28.42 -9.63
CA PRO A 103 -10.66 27.60 -8.62
C PRO A 103 -11.05 26.26 -9.23
N PHE A 104 -11.16 25.24 -8.38
CA PHE A 104 -11.65 23.95 -8.80
C PHE A 104 -13.09 24.08 -9.37
N PRO A 105 -13.46 23.34 -10.43
CA PRO A 105 -14.79 23.47 -11.03
C PRO A 105 -15.91 23.23 -10.00
N ALA A 106 -16.93 24.09 -10.03
CA ALA A 106 -17.97 24.15 -8.99
C ALA A 106 -18.86 22.91 -8.93
N ASP A 107 -18.91 22.12 -10.01
CA ASP A 107 -19.64 20.86 -10.12
C ASP A 107 -18.93 19.69 -9.44
N ARG A 108 -17.67 19.86 -9.00
CA ARG A 108 -16.90 18.80 -8.36
C ARG A 108 -17.02 18.88 -6.85
N THR A 109 -17.67 17.89 -6.27
CA THR A 109 -17.94 17.77 -4.83
C THR A 109 -16.88 16.89 -4.14
N PRO A 110 -16.84 16.84 -2.79
CA PRO A 110 -16.04 15.84 -2.08
C PRO A 110 -16.33 14.40 -2.54
N ALA A 111 -17.59 14.08 -2.86
CA ALA A 111 -17.97 12.76 -3.39
C ALA A 111 -17.35 12.49 -4.77
N TRP A 112 -17.21 13.51 -5.62
CA TRP A 112 -16.47 13.38 -6.88
C TRP A 112 -15.00 13.07 -6.62
N VAL A 113 -14.36 13.72 -5.65
CA VAL A 113 -12.96 13.45 -5.29
C VAL A 113 -12.81 12.01 -4.80
N GLN A 114 -13.64 11.59 -3.85
CA GLN A 114 -13.68 10.23 -3.34
C GLN A 114 -13.79 9.19 -4.47
N GLY A 115 -14.77 9.35 -5.36
CA GLY A 115 -14.97 8.41 -6.46
C GLY A 115 -13.79 8.32 -7.44
N ASN A 116 -13.01 9.40 -7.62
CA ASN A 116 -11.80 9.35 -8.43
C ASN A 116 -10.63 8.72 -7.70
N VAL A 117 -10.47 8.99 -6.40
CA VAL A 117 -9.44 8.35 -5.58
C VAL A 117 -9.69 6.85 -5.51
N GLU A 118 -10.92 6.40 -5.25
CA GLU A 118 -11.26 4.96 -5.23
C GLU A 118 -10.95 4.27 -6.56
N LYS A 119 -11.25 4.91 -7.70
CA LYS A 119 -10.86 4.40 -9.02
C LYS A 119 -9.35 4.29 -9.17
N GLY A 120 -8.60 5.31 -8.74
CA GLY A 120 -7.14 5.29 -8.73
C GLY A 120 -6.56 4.19 -7.83
N LEU A 121 -7.12 4.00 -6.64
CA LEU A 121 -6.71 2.95 -5.69
C LEU A 121 -6.95 1.55 -6.27
N ARG A 122 -8.04 1.32 -7.02
CA ARG A 122 -8.24 0.05 -7.74
C ARG A 122 -7.15 -0.24 -8.77
N LEU A 123 -6.56 0.80 -9.37
CA LEU A 123 -5.48 0.61 -10.35
C LEU A 123 -4.19 0.11 -9.71
N MET A 124 -3.99 0.22 -8.39
CA MET A 124 -2.80 -0.33 -7.71
C MET A 124 -2.67 -1.85 -7.90
N GLU A 125 -3.79 -2.55 -8.10
CA GLU A 125 -3.81 -3.99 -8.34
C GLU A 125 -3.17 -4.36 -9.70
N TYR A 126 -3.32 -3.49 -10.70
CA TYR A 126 -2.87 -3.76 -12.07
C TYR A 126 -1.65 -2.97 -12.51
N LEU A 127 -1.50 -1.73 -12.02
CA LEU A 127 -0.40 -0.83 -12.38
C LEU A 127 0.75 -0.92 -11.39
N GLY A 128 0.49 -1.39 -10.17
CA GLY A 128 1.49 -1.51 -9.12
C GLY A 128 1.87 -0.17 -8.52
N VAL A 129 2.49 -0.23 -7.35
CA VAL A 129 2.98 0.93 -6.59
C VAL A 129 4.44 0.69 -6.23
N GLY A 130 5.26 1.74 -6.33
CA GLY A 130 6.70 1.66 -6.10
C GLY A 130 7.48 1.26 -7.35
N GLY A 131 8.68 0.71 -7.14
CA GLY A 131 9.60 0.32 -8.20
C GLY A 131 9.40 -1.12 -8.69
N MET A 132 10.13 -1.50 -9.75
CA MET A 132 10.19 -2.87 -10.26
C MET A 132 8.85 -3.49 -10.73
N ASN A 133 7.85 -2.66 -11.09
CA ASN A 133 6.55 -3.12 -11.58
C ASN A 133 6.65 -4.00 -12.85
N THR A 134 7.64 -3.75 -13.72
CA THR A 134 7.90 -4.57 -14.92
C THR A 134 8.44 -5.97 -14.60
N ARG A 135 8.90 -6.18 -13.36
CA ARG A 135 9.37 -7.47 -12.82
C ARG A 135 8.34 -8.13 -11.90
N GLY A 136 7.10 -7.63 -11.90
CA GLY A 136 5.98 -8.22 -11.15
C GLY A 136 5.81 -7.75 -9.71
N PHE A 137 6.58 -6.75 -9.25
CA PHE A 137 6.45 -6.19 -7.90
C PHE A 137 5.34 -5.13 -7.81
N GLY A 138 4.97 -4.78 -6.57
CA GLY A 138 4.17 -3.60 -6.27
C GLY A 138 2.66 -3.74 -6.45
N ARG A 139 2.14 -4.92 -6.86
CA ARG A 139 0.69 -5.13 -6.99
C ARG A 139 0.02 -5.17 -5.61
N LEU A 140 -0.94 -4.28 -5.39
CA LEU A 140 -1.68 -4.17 -4.12
C LEU A 140 -3.18 -4.17 -4.39
N ARG A 141 -3.92 -5.02 -3.69
CA ARG A 141 -5.38 -4.99 -3.68
C ARG A 141 -5.85 -4.15 -2.49
N VAL A 142 -6.59 -3.08 -2.77
CA VAL A 142 -7.17 -2.22 -1.72
C VAL A 142 -8.53 -2.77 -1.32
N LEU A 143 -8.70 -3.04 -0.03
CA LEU A 143 -9.92 -3.59 0.55
C LEU A 143 -10.83 -2.45 1.06
N ASN A 144 -12.13 -2.74 1.22
CA ASN A 144 -13.14 -1.84 1.83
C ASN A 144 -13.27 -0.44 1.19
N LEU A 145 -12.97 -0.30 -0.10
CA LEU A 145 -13.06 1.00 -0.80
C LEU A 145 -14.45 1.65 -0.71
N ALA A 146 -15.53 0.86 -0.77
CA ALA A 146 -16.90 1.38 -0.79
C ALA A 146 -17.51 1.60 0.60
N GLU A 147 -16.97 0.98 1.65
CA GLU A 147 -17.51 1.06 3.01
C GLU A 147 -16.87 2.21 3.81
N GLY A 148 -15.75 2.75 3.33
CA GLY A 148 -14.92 3.68 4.08
C GLY A 148 -14.16 2.96 5.22
N GLY A 149 -13.11 3.59 5.72
CA GLY A 149 -12.51 3.15 6.98
C GLY A 149 -13.48 3.43 8.12
N LYS A 150 -13.85 2.40 8.89
CA LYS A 150 -14.48 2.60 10.20
C LYS A 150 -13.48 3.19 11.19
#